data_AF-A0A136NDF9-F1
#
_entry.id   AF-A0A136NDF9-F1
#
_cell.length_a   1.000
_cell.length_b   1.000
_cell.length_c   1.000
_cell.angle_alpha   90.00
_cell.angle_beta   90.00
_cell.angle_gamma   90.00
#
_symmetry.space_group_name_H-M   'P 1'
#
loop_
_entity.id
_entity.type
_entity.pdbx_description
1 polymer ?
#
loop_
_entity_poly.entity_id
_entity_poly.type
_entity_poly.pdbx_seq_one_letter_code
_entity_poly.pdbx_strand_id
1 'polypeptide(L)'
;KENSHGILFNPISVCDALCEVIEKKEYVEGDLFFMNEYWHSWNHHSDFSDLDKFLTLKKINNYIESHHQFLKNCSHLIITFGSAFAYYLTEQNRYVSNNHRAPHQWFRKDLLSGEQISDAIEKMRKMMHDFNPNCQIIFTISPVRHIRDGVVDNNRSKARLIDAVHSIEGVYYFPAYELVVDVLRDYRFYDVDMVHPNYMATRYVWEKICGSCVHPDCSVMMQQMEDVYKAFHHKPKDARSKAHQFFLKEYANKVKLLKEAMPHLDFREEETHFSKGENAANSD
;
A
#
# COMPACT_ATOMS: atom_id res chain seq x y z
N LYS A 1 -7.16 -4.38 1.80
CA LYS A 1 -5.91 -4.92 2.40
C LYS A 1 -4.73 -4.20 1.78
N GLU A 2 -3.63 -4.06 2.51
CA GLU A 2 -2.37 -3.51 1.99
C GLU A 2 -1.62 -4.54 1.11
N ASN A 3 -0.42 -4.22 0.64
CA ASN A 3 0.34 -5.10 -0.26
C ASN A 3 0.88 -6.36 0.47
N SER A 4 0.63 -7.55 -0.09
CA SER A 4 1.07 -8.84 0.47
C SER A 4 2.59 -9.04 0.51
N HIS A 5 3.34 -8.23 -0.24
CA HIS A 5 4.79 -8.31 -0.35
C HIS A 5 5.50 -7.09 0.30
N GLY A 6 4.74 -6.20 0.94
CA GLY A 6 5.26 -4.97 1.54
C GLY A 6 5.49 -3.86 0.51
N ILE A 7 6.46 -2.99 0.78
CA ILE A 7 6.69 -1.78 -0.04
C ILE A 7 7.38 -2.15 -1.36
N LEU A 8 6.67 -1.94 -2.47
CA LEU A 8 7.13 -2.17 -3.84
C LEU A 8 6.90 -0.93 -4.68
N PHE A 9 7.85 -0.61 -5.57
CA PHE A 9 7.81 0.61 -6.38
C PHE A 9 7.80 0.35 -7.88
N ASN A 10 8.50 -0.68 -8.34
CA ASN A 10 8.68 -0.91 -9.78
C ASN A 10 7.57 -1.81 -10.34
N PRO A 11 7.17 -1.61 -11.61
CA PRO A 11 6.06 -2.35 -12.20
C PRO A 11 6.22 -3.87 -12.18
N ILE A 12 7.41 -4.39 -12.47
CA ILE A 12 7.65 -5.84 -12.50
C ILE A 12 7.38 -6.45 -11.13
N SER A 13 8.01 -5.94 -10.07
CA SER A 13 7.80 -6.47 -8.72
C SER A 13 6.35 -6.36 -8.25
N VAL A 14 5.67 -5.25 -8.55
CA VAL A 14 4.26 -5.06 -8.18
C VAL A 14 3.35 -6.03 -8.93
N CYS A 15 3.54 -6.19 -10.23
CA CYS A 15 2.75 -7.11 -11.05
C CYS A 15 3.02 -8.57 -10.67
N ASP A 16 4.28 -8.95 -10.47
CA ASP A 16 4.66 -10.30 -10.04
C ASP A 16 4.06 -10.64 -8.67
N ALA A 17 4.11 -9.72 -7.70
CA ALA A 17 3.48 -9.90 -6.39
C ALA A 17 1.97 -10.22 -6.49
N LEU A 18 1.26 -9.53 -7.39
CA LEU A 18 -0.17 -9.80 -7.64
C LEU A 18 -0.37 -11.15 -8.33
N CYS A 19 0.46 -11.49 -9.32
CA CYS A 19 0.41 -12.78 -10.00
C CYS A 19 0.64 -13.94 -9.01
N GLU A 20 1.64 -13.83 -8.13
CA GLU A 20 1.94 -14.84 -7.11
C GLU A 20 0.79 -15.03 -6.12
N VAL A 21 0.08 -13.94 -5.76
CA VAL A 21 -1.13 -14.04 -4.94
C VAL A 21 -2.25 -14.74 -5.69
N ILE A 22 -2.50 -14.40 -6.96
CA ILE A 22 -3.54 -15.03 -7.79
C ILE A 22 -3.25 -16.53 -7.94
N GLU A 23 -2.00 -16.90 -8.22
CA GLU A 23 -1.55 -18.29 -8.35
C GLU A 23 -1.46 -19.03 -7.02
N LYS A 24 -1.61 -18.32 -5.89
CA LYS A 24 -1.45 -18.86 -4.54
C LYS A 24 -0.08 -19.55 -4.40
N LYS A 25 0.98 -18.86 -4.83
CA LYS A 25 2.35 -19.36 -4.76
C LYS A 25 2.73 -19.72 -3.32
N GLU A 26 3.24 -20.92 -3.14
CA GLU A 26 3.81 -21.36 -1.86
C GLU A 26 5.32 -21.14 -1.88
N TYR A 27 5.82 -20.36 -0.92
CA TYR A 27 7.25 -20.18 -0.70
C TYR A 27 7.79 -21.31 0.17
N VAL A 28 8.95 -21.82 -0.22
CA VAL A 28 9.69 -22.88 0.48
C VAL A 28 11.07 -22.39 0.91
N GLU A 29 11.80 -23.21 1.66
CA GLU A 29 13.13 -22.81 2.18
C GLU A 29 14.12 -22.38 1.10
N GLY A 30 14.03 -22.97 -0.10
CA GLY A 30 14.89 -22.63 -1.24
C GLY A 30 14.63 -21.25 -1.84
N ASP A 31 13.48 -20.64 -1.54
CA ASP A 31 13.15 -19.28 -1.97
C ASP A 31 13.72 -18.21 -1.03
N LEU A 32 14.27 -18.62 0.12
CA LEU A 32 14.85 -17.73 1.11
C LEU A 32 16.37 -17.68 1.03
N PHE A 33 16.93 -16.54 1.44
CA PHE A 33 18.36 -16.37 1.65
C PHE A 33 18.62 -15.75 3.02
N PHE A 34 19.77 -16.07 3.61
CA PHE A 34 20.17 -15.55 4.91
C PHE A 34 21.14 -14.39 4.74
N MET A 35 20.85 -13.24 5.36
CA MET A 35 21.70 -12.06 5.31
C MET A 35 21.47 -11.20 6.54
N ASN A 36 22.53 -10.61 7.09
CA ASN A 36 22.44 -9.71 8.26
C ASN A 36 21.65 -10.30 9.44
N GLU A 37 21.78 -11.62 9.67
CA GLU A 37 21.09 -12.39 10.72
C GLU A 37 19.62 -12.72 10.47
N TYR A 38 19.03 -12.28 9.35
CA TYR A 38 17.63 -12.54 9.02
C TYR A 38 17.49 -13.44 7.79
N TRP A 39 16.37 -14.16 7.74
CA TRP A 39 15.90 -14.87 6.55
C TRP A 39 15.01 -13.94 5.71
N HIS A 40 15.35 -13.83 4.43
CA HIS A 40 14.73 -12.90 3.50
C HIS A 40 14.20 -13.61 2.26
N SER A 41 13.21 -13.01 1.60
CA SER A 41 12.80 -13.33 0.23
C SER A 41 13.07 -12.13 -0.66
N TRP A 42 13.69 -12.34 -1.82
CA TRP A 42 13.98 -11.26 -2.78
C TRP A 42 12.73 -10.53 -3.29
N ASN A 43 11.57 -11.16 -3.17
CA ASN A 43 10.30 -10.62 -3.65
C ASN A 43 9.57 -9.81 -2.57
N HIS A 44 9.94 -9.95 -1.30
CA HIS A 44 9.26 -9.33 -0.15
C HIS A 44 10.08 -8.20 0.47
N HIS A 45 9.40 -7.22 1.08
CA HIS A 45 10.03 -6.20 1.93
C HIS A 45 10.64 -6.81 3.20
N SER A 46 11.62 -6.16 3.80
CA SER A 46 12.30 -6.64 5.01
C SER A 46 11.36 -6.82 6.21
N ASP A 47 10.18 -6.21 6.20
CA ASP A 47 9.16 -6.41 7.24
C ASP A 47 8.68 -7.87 7.30
N PHE A 48 8.88 -8.66 6.24
CA PHE A 48 8.55 -10.09 6.22
C PHE A 48 9.65 -10.97 6.79
N SER A 49 10.83 -10.41 7.01
CA SER A 49 12.02 -11.14 7.42
C SER A 49 12.04 -11.37 8.92
N ASP A 50 12.57 -12.52 9.31
CA ASP A 50 12.68 -12.95 10.71
C ASP A 50 14.02 -13.68 10.93
N LEU A 51 14.50 -13.71 12.18
CA LEU A 51 15.68 -14.49 12.56
C LEU A 51 15.43 -15.99 12.35
N ASP A 52 14.16 -16.41 12.44
CA ASP A 52 13.71 -17.77 12.20
C ASP A 52 13.17 -17.95 10.77
N LYS A 53 13.74 -18.92 10.06
CA LYS A 53 13.36 -19.27 8.68
C LYS A 53 11.90 -19.71 8.58
N PHE A 54 11.45 -20.55 9.51
CA PHE A 54 10.08 -21.06 9.53
C PHE A 54 9.08 -19.94 9.79
N LEU A 55 9.39 -19.00 10.68
CA LEU A 55 8.54 -17.83 10.91
C LEU A 55 8.44 -16.94 9.67
N THR A 56 9.55 -16.74 8.96
CA THR A 56 9.59 -16.01 7.69
C THR A 56 8.66 -16.64 6.64
N LEU A 57 8.81 -17.96 6.39
CA LEU A 57 7.96 -18.70 5.44
C LEU A 57 6.50 -18.66 5.84
N LYS A 58 6.20 -18.93 7.11
CA LYS A 58 4.84 -18.91 7.65
C LYS A 58 4.20 -17.55 7.45
N LYS A 59 4.93 -16.46 7.68
CA LYS A 59 4.43 -15.09 7.48
C LYS A 59 4.11 -14.83 6.01
N ILE A 60 5.04 -15.13 5.11
CA ILE A 60 4.86 -14.97 3.65
C ILE A 60 3.64 -15.75 3.15
N ASN A 61 3.60 -17.06 3.43
CA ASN A 61 2.55 -17.93 2.92
C ASN A 61 1.16 -17.58 3.50
N ASN A 62 1.10 -17.17 4.77
CA ASN A 62 -0.16 -16.68 5.37
C ASN A 62 -0.64 -15.38 4.71
N TYR A 63 0.28 -14.47 4.37
CA TYR A 63 -0.08 -13.24 3.66
C TYR A 63 -0.59 -13.55 2.25
N ILE A 64 0.10 -14.42 1.50
CA ILE A 64 -0.35 -14.85 0.17
C ILE A 64 -1.75 -15.45 0.24
N GLU A 65 -1.99 -16.41 1.14
CA GLU A 65 -3.32 -17.03 1.28
C GLU A 65 -4.40 -16.01 1.61
N SER A 66 -4.13 -15.17 2.61
CA SER A 66 -5.05 -14.14 3.07
C SER A 66 -5.40 -13.14 1.95
N HIS A 67 -4.43 -12.78 1.11
CA HIS A 67 -4.65 -11.87 -0.01
C HIS A 67 -5.32 -12.56 -1.20
N HIS A 68 -5.03 -13.83 -1.44
CA HIS A 68 -5.69 -14.64 -2.47
C HIS A 68 -7.21 -14.68 -2.22
N GLN A 69 -7.63 -14.94 -0.98
CA GLN A 69 -9.06 -14.92 -0.62
C GLN A 69 -9.69 -13.53 -0.72
N PHE A 70 -8.93 -12.47 -0.41
CA PHE A 70 -9.40 -11.10 -0.54
C PHE A 70 -9.57 -10.69 -2.02
N LEU A 71 -8.60 -11.01 -2.87
CA LEU A 71 -8.62 -10.65 -4.30
C LEU A 71 -9.77 -11.32 -5.06
N LYS A 72 -10.27 -12.49 -4.61
CA LYS A 72 -11.46 -13.14 -5.19
C LYS A 72 -12.72 -12.29 -5.10
N ASN A 73 -12.83 -11.45 -4.08
CA ASN A 73 -14.06 -10.75 -3.74
C ASN A 73 -13.91 -9.23 -3.74
N CYS A 74 -12.69 -8.70 -3.94
CA CYS A 74 -12.50 -7.25 -3.97
C CYS A 74 -13.16 -6.66 -5.22
N SER A 75 -13.85 -5.53 -5.05
CA SER A 75 -14.46 -4.79 -6.15
C SER A 75 -13.46 -3.87 -6.85
N HIS A 76 -12.42 -3.43 -6.13
CA HIS A 76 -11.43 -2.48 -6.64
C HIS A 76 -10.02 -2.89 -6.23
N LEU A 77 -9.07 -2.68 -7.14
CA LEU A 77 -7.64 -2.82 -6.94
C LEU A 77 -6.96 -1.52 -7.36
N ILE A 78 -6.37 -0.80 -6.39
CA ILE A 78 -5.61 0.41 -6.65
C ILE A 78 -4.12 0.07 -6.72
N ILE A 79 -3.47 0.36 -7.84
CA ILE A 79 -2.05 0.10 -8.08
C ILE A 79 -1.31 1.42 -8.23
N THR A 80 -0.35 1.66 -7.36
CA THR A 80 0.52 2.84 -7.41
C THR A 80 1.93 2.44 -7.83
N PHE A 81 2.40 2.91 -8.99
CA PHE A 81 3.80 2.74 -9.38
C PHE A 81 4.67 3.90 -8.90
N GLY A 82 5.84 3.57 -8.37
CA GLY A 82 6.82 4.53 -7.87
C GLY A 82 7.86 4.91 -8.90
N SER A 83 8.51 3.91 -9.51
CA SER A 83 9.63 4.12 -10.43
C SER A 83 9.73 3.03 -11.48
N ALA A 84 10.04 3.39 -12.73
CA ALA A 84 10.41 2.44 -13.78
C ALA A 84 11.82 1.86 -13.59
N PHE A 85 12.56 2.27 -12.56
CA PHE A 85 13.82 1.63 -12.23
C PHE A 85 13.57 0.33 -11.46
N ALA A 86 14.17 -0.75 -11.95
CA ALA A 86 14.14 -2.06 -11.30
C ALA A 86 15.57 -2.54 -11.00
N TYR A 87 15.70 -3.44 -10.02
CA TYR A 87 16.96 -4.05 -9.65
C TYR A 87 17.01 -5.48 -10.17
N TYR A 88 18.02 -5.75 -10.99
CA TYR A 88 18.29 -7.04 -11.60
C TYR A 88 19.36 -7.76 -10.78
N LEU A 89 19.00 -8.85 -10.12
CA LEU A 89 19.93 -9.70 -9.37
C LEU A 89 20.76 -10.53 -10.35
N THR A 90 22.05 -10.24 -10.43
CA THR A 90 22.93 -10.78 -11.49
C THR A 90 23.12 -12.29 -11.38
N GLU A 91 23.35 -12.80 -10.17
CA GLU A 91 23.61 -14.23 -9.94
C GLU A 91 22.40 -15.13 -10.25
N GLN A 92 21.18 -14.62 -10.06
CA GLN A 92 19.93 -15.36 -10.29
C GLN A 92 19.23 -14.96 -11.60
N ASN A 93 19.82 -14.05 -12.37
CA ASN A 93 19.34 -13.60 -13.66
C ASN A 93 17.84 -13.20 -13.66
N ARG A 94 17.41 -12.41 -12.67
CA ARG A 94 16.01 -11.99 -12.52
C ARG A 94 15.87 -10.63 -11.82
N TYR A 95 14.73 -9.96 -12.04
CA TYR A 95 14.36 -8.78 -11.27
C TYR A 95 13.89 -9.14 -9.87
N VAL A 96 14.17 -8.24 -8.92
CA VAL A 96 13.82 -8.40 -7.50
C VAL A 96 13.38 -7.06 -6.90
N SER A 97 12.72 -7.10 -5.74
CA SER A 97 12.22 -5.90 -5.05
C SER A 97 13.33 -5.09 -4.36
N ASN A 98 14.51 -5.69 -4.14
CA ASN A 98 15.73 -5.10 -3.54
C ASN A 98 15.49 -4.23 -2.28
N ASN A 99 14.94 -4.86 -1.23
CA ASN A 99 14.55 -4.17 0.01
C ASN A 99 15.37 -4.59 1.24
N HIS A 100 16.52 -5.25 1.06
CA HIS A 100 17.23 -5.93 2.16
C HIS A 100 18.56 -5.30 2.55
N ARG A 101 18.89 -4.13 2.00
CA ARG A 101 20.21 -3.48 2.14
C ARG A 101 21.37 -4.40 1.72
N ALA A 102 21.12 -5.24 0.72
CA ALA A 102 22.13 -6.12 0.14
C ALA A 102 23.21 -5.30 -0.59
N PRO A 103 24.44 -5.84 -0.75
CA PRO A 103 25.51 -5.16 -1.46
C PRO A 103 25.11 -4.73 -2.87
N HIS A 104 25.31 -3.44 -3.19
CA HIS A 104 24.90 -2.88 -4.48
C HIS A 104 25.50 -3.62 -5.70
N GLN A 105 26.69 -4.20 -5.55
CA GLN A 105 27.38 -4.95 -6.62
C GLN A 105 26.65 -6.23 -7.07
N TRP A 106 25.70 -6.74 -6.27
CA TRP A 106 24.87 -7.89 -6.66
C TRP A 106 23.79 -7.53 -7.67
N PHE A 107 23.56 -6.23 -7.88
CA PHE A 107 22.46 -5.75 -8.71
C PHE A 107 22.97 -4.90 -9.86
N ARG A 108 22.37 -5.11 -11.02
CA ARG A 108 22.33 -4.11 -12.08
C ARG A 108 21.04 -3.31 -11.94
N LYS A 109 21.11 -1.99 -11.99
CA LYS A 109 19.93 -1.13 -11.97
C LYS A 109 19.54 -0.79 -13.40
N ASP A 110 18.33 -1.18 -13.78
CA ASP A 110 17.81 -1.00 -15.14
C ASP A 110 16.64 -0.02 -15.13
N LEU A 111 16.62 0.90 -16.10
CA LEU A 111 15.41 1.65 -16.42
C LEU A 111 14.59 0.82 -17.40
N LEU A 112 13.51 0.21 -16.92
CA LEU A 112 12.63 -0.66 -17.70
C LEU A 112 12.07 0.07 -18.93
N SER A 113 12.00 -0.59 -20.08
CA SER A 113 11.36 -0.04 -21.28
C SER A 113 9.85 0.09 -21.07
N GLY A 114 9.19 0.92 -21.89
CA GLY A 114 7.72 1.02 -21.88
C GLY A 114 7.07 -0.34 -22.16
N GLU A 115 7.60 -1.10 -23.12
CA GLU A 115 7.15 -2.45 -23.48
C GLU A 115 7.24 -3.43 -22.31
N GLN A 116 8.37 -3.48 -21.59
CA GLN A 116 8.52 -4.34 -20.41
C GLN A 116 7.48 -4.01 -19.33
N ILE A 117 7.14 -2.73 -19.17
CA ILE A 117 6.15 -2.29 -18.19
C ILE A 117 4.74 -2.67 -18.65
N SER A 118 4.37 -2.36 -19.91
CA SER A 118 3.05 -2.67 -20.44
C SER A 118 2.80 -4.18 -20.49
N ASP A 119 3.81 -4.99 -20.83
CA ASP A 119 3.69 -6.45 -20.85
C ASP A 119 3.44 -7.02 -19.45
N ALA A 120 4.15 -6.51 -18.44
CA ALA A 120 3.94 -6.91 -17.05
C ALA A 120 2.54 -6.53 -16.56
N ILE A 121 2.07 -5.32 -16.89
CA ILE A 121 0.72 -4.85 -16.54
C ILE A 121 -0.32 -5.72 -17.24
N GLU A 122 -0.19 -5.97 -18.54
CA GLU A 122 -1.19 -6.70 -19.33
C GLU A 122 -1.27 -8.17 -18.91
N LYS A 123 -0.13 -8.81 -18.59
CA LYS A 123 -0.11 -10.16 -18.01
C LYS A 123 -0.89 -10.19 -16.69
N MET A 124 -0.56 -9.29 -15.77
CA MET A 124 -1.22 -9.23 -14.45
C MET A 124 -2.72 -8.92 -14.60
N ARG A 125 -3.09 -7.99 -15.49
CA ARG A 125 -4.48 -7.61 -15.76
C ARG A 125 -5.30 -8.79 -16.26
N LYS A 126 -4.77 -9.56 -17.22
CA LYS A 126 -5.43 -10.77 -17.73
C LYS A 126 -5.65 -11.79 -16.61
N MET A 127 -4.62 -12.08 -15.82
CA MET A 127 -4.74 -12.99 -14.68
C MET A 127 -5.77 -12.51 -13.66
N MET A 128 -5.78 -11.20 -13.37
CA MET A 128 -6.75 -10.61 -12.44
C MET A 128 -8.19 -10.70 -12.97
N HIS A 129 -8.38 -10.44 -14.26
CA HIS A 129 -9.69 -10.54 -14.91
C HIS A 129 -10.22 -11.98 -14.90
N ASP A 130 -9.37 -12.96 -15.21
CA ASP A 130 -9.74 -14.38 -15.19
C ASP A 130 -10.04 -14.87 -13.76
N PHE A 131 -9.35 -14.30 -12.77
CA PHE A 131 -9.50 -14.64 -11.36
C PHE A 131 -10.72 -13.99 -10.69
N ASN A 132 -10.99 -12.72 -10.99
CA ASN A 132 -12.13 -11.95 -10.49
C ASN A 132 -12.54 -10.90 -11.54
N PRO A 133 -13.49 -11.25 -12.44
CA PRO A 133 -13.89 -10.38 -13.55
C PRO A 133 -14.65 -9.12 -13.10
N ASN A 134 -15.11 -9.08 -11.84
CA ASN A 134 -15.81 -7.92 -11.28
C ASN A 134 -14.85 -6.87 -10.69
N CYS A 135 -13.55 -7.17 -10.60
CA CYS A 135 -12.56 -6.27 -10.03
C CYS A 135 -12.19 -5.14 -11.00
N GLN A 136 -12.41 -3.90 -10.58
CA GLN A 136 -11.98 -2.71 -11.30
C GLN A 136 -10.56 -2.33 -10.91
N ILE A 137 -9.68 -2.13 -11.90
CA ILE A 137 -8.29 -1.73 -11.66
C ILE A 137 -8.14 -0.22 -11.85
N ILE A 138 -7.59 0.43 -10.82
CA ILE A 138 -7.25 1.85 -10.82
C ILE A 138 -5.74 1.98 -10.73
N PHE A 139 -5.11 2.55 -11.75
CA PHE A 139 -3.71 2.90 -11.71
C PHE A 139 -3.51 4.34 -11.26
N THR A 140 -2.37 4.60 -10.62
CA THR A 140 -1.87 5.95 -10.34
C THR A 140 -0.35 5.92 -10.31
N ILE A 141 0.28 7.04 -10.66
CA ILE A 141 1.73 7.20 -10.49
C ILE A 141 2.01 7.99 -9.21
N SER A 142 2.97 7.51 -8.41
CA SER A 142 3.37 8.20 -7.19
C SER A 142 4.00 9.56 -7.52
N PRO A 143 3.62 10.65 -6.82
CA PRO A 143 4.26 11.96 -6.96
C PRO A 143 5.66 12.05 -6.31
N VAL A 144 6.09 11.03 -5.56
CA VAL A 144 7.40 11.00 -4.91
C VAL A 144 8.51 11.05 -5.95
N ARG A 145 9.48 11.96 -5.74
CA ARG A 145 10.59 12.18 -6.67
C ARG A 145 11.78 11.27 -6.38
N HIS A 146 12.25 10.51 -7.36
CA HIS A 146 13.47 9.71 -7.24
C HIS A 146 14.72 10.53 -7.63
N ILE A 147 14.93 11.68 -6.98
CA ILE A 147 16.01 12.63 -7.37
C ILE A 147 17.42 12.08 -7.19
N ARG A 148 17.61 11.03 -6.39
CA ARG A 148 18.92 10.37 -6.21
C ARG A 148 19.49 9.82 -7.51
N ASP A 149 18.62 9.49 -8.46
CA ASP A 149 18.98 9.03 -9.80
C ASP A 149 19.22 10.20 -10.77
N GLY A 150 18.95 11.43 -10.35
CA GLY A 150 18.99 12.63 -11.17
C GLY A 150 17.61 13.01 -11.71
N VAL A 151 17.40 14.31 -11.91
CA VAL A 151 16.10 14.86 -12.34
C VAL A 151 15.68 14.38 -13.74
N VAL A 152 16.64 14.17 -14.63
CA VAL A 152 16.40 13.64 -15.99
C VAL A 152 15.85 12.22 -15.90
N ASP A 153 16.52 11.36 -15.12
CA ASP A 153 16.14 9.96 -14.97
C ASP A 153 14.84 9.77 -14.19
N ASN A 154 14.57 10.61 -13.19
CA ASN A 154 13.25 10.67 -12.58
C ASN A 154 12.17 10.97 -13.62
N ASN A 155 12.35 11.98 -14.47
CA ASN A 155 11.35 12.34 -15.47
C ASN A 155 11.18 11.25 -16.54
N ARG A 156 12.28 10.64 -17.00
CA ARG A 156 12.22 9.48 -17.91
C ARG A 156 11.47 8.31 -17.28
N SER A 157 11.72 8.04 -16.00
CA SER A 157 11.03 7.01 -15.23
C SER A 157 9.53 7.27 -15.16
N LYS A 158 9.10 8.46 -14.73
CA LYS A 158 7.67 8.82 -14.66
C LYS A 158 7.00 8.81 -16.02
N ALA A 159 7.65 9.34 -17.06
CA ALA A 159 7.13 9.34 -18.42
C ALA A 159 6.86 7.92 -18.93
N ARG A 160 7.78 6.97 -18.70
CA ARG A 160 7.58 5.56 -19.09
C ARG A 160 6.43 4.90 -18.34
N LEU A 161 6.26 5.20 -17.05
CA LEU A 161 5.15 4.65 -16.28
C LEU A 161 3.79 5.20 -16.76
N ILE A 162 3.71 6.51 -16.99
CA ILE A 162 2.49 7.16 -17.48
C ILE A 162 2.11 6.58 -18.84
N ASP A 163 3.04 6.57 -19.80
CA ASP A 163 2.81 6.07 -21.15
C ASP A 163 2.38 4.59 -21.15
N ALA A 164 3.09 3.74 -20.38
CA ALA A 164 2.78 2.32 -20.31
C ALA A 164 1.46 2.00 -19.60
N VAL A 165 1.00 2.83 -18.65
CA VAL A 165 -0.32 2.67 -18.03
C VAL A 165 -1.42 3.10 -19.01
N HIS A 166 -1.22 4.21 -19.72
CA HIS A 166 -2.19 4.72 -20.69
C HIS A 166 -2.33 3.86 -21.95
N SER A 167 -1.37 3.00 -22.25
CA SER A 167 -1.48 2.03 -23.34
C SER A 167 -2.38 0.83 -23.01
N ILE A 168 -2.81 0.67 -21.75
CA ILE A 168 -3.65 -0.43 -21.30
C ILE A 168 -5.13 -0.04 -21.44
N GLU A 169 -5.91 -0.88 -22.13
CA GLU A 169 -7.34 -0.66 -22.30
C GLU A 169 -8.17 -1.14 -21.09
N GLY A 170 -9.32 -0.50 -20.86
CA GLY A 170 -10.30 -0.95 -19.86
C GLY A 170 -9.87 -0.75 -18.40
N VAL A 171 -8.93 0.16 -18.14
CA VAL A 171 -8.47 0.52 -16.80
C VAL A 171 -8.68 2.00 -16.53
N TYR A 172 -8.83 2.38 -15.26
CA TYR A 172 -8.94 3.78 -14.86
C TYR A 172 -7.58 4.31 -14.40
N TYR A 173 -7.24 5.55 -14.77
CA TYR A 173 -6.05 6.23 -14.30
C TYR A 173 -6.41 7.43 -13.42
N PHE A 174 -5.96 7.40 -12.16
CA PHE A 174 -6.06 8.54 -11.25
C PHE A 174 -4.75 9.36 -11.30
N PRO A 175 -4.81 10.68 -11.60
CA PRO A 175 -3.61 11.47 -11.91
C PRO A 175 -2.94 12.06 -10.65
N ALA A 176 -2.54 11.24 -9.68
CA ALA A 176 -1.92 11.76 -8.44
C ALA A 176 -0.59 12.48 -8.70
N TYR A 177 0.21 11.99 -9.65
CA TYR A 177 1.50 12.59 -10.01
C TYR A 177 1.32 14.00 -10.57
N GLU A 178 0.41 14.16 -11.53
CA GLU A 178 0.11 15.40 -12.23
C GLU A 178 -0.55 16.42 -11.28
N LEU A 179 -1.44 15.96 -10.40
CA LEU A 179 -2.02 16.83 -9.37
C LEU A 179 -0.94 17.45 -8.48
N VAL A 180 0.08 16.70 -8.10
CA VAL A 180 1.16 17.25 -7.28
C VAL A 180 2.13 18.10 -8.10
N VAL A 181 2.56 17.63 -9.26
CA VAL A 181 3.61 18.30 -10.05
C VAL A 181 3.10 19.53 -10.80
N ASP A 182 1.87 19.49 -11.32
CA ASP A 182 1.33 20.54 -12.17
C ASP A 182 0.33 21.45 -11.44
N VAL A 183 -0.49 20.91 -10.53
CA VAL A 183 -1.46 21.72 -9.76
C VAL A 183 -0.85 22.26 -8.46
N LEU A 184 -0.17 21.43 -7.68
CA LEU A 184 0.53 21.83 -6.44
C LEU A 184 2.00 22.19 -6.67
N ARG A 185 2.33 22.73 -7.84
CA ARG A 185 3.65 22.98 -8.44
C ARG A 185 4.78 23.62 -7.58
N ASP A 186 4.50 24.02 -6.35
CA ASP A 186 5.40 24.73 -5.44
C ASP A 186 6.04 23.80 -4.38
N TYR A 187 7.31 24.04 -4.03
CA TYR A 187 8.03 23.27 -3.01
C TYR A 187 7.40 23.30 -1.62
N ARG A 188 6.53 24.27 -1.32
CA ARG A 188 5.72 24.32 -0.09
C ARG A 188 4.82 23.09 0.11
N PHE A 189 4.63 22.28 -0.93
CA PHE A 189 3.84 21.05 -0.93
C PHE A 189 4.71 19.79 -0.79
N TYR A 190 6.01 19.95 -0.63
CA TYR A 190 6.95 18.87 -0.33
C TYR A 190 7.40 18.94 1.14
N ASP A 191 7.83 17.81 1.67
CA ASP A 191 8.48 17.71 2.97
C ASP A 191 9.90 18.29 2.90
N VAL A 192 10.60 18.34 4.04
CA VAL A 192 11.95 18.92 4.17
C VAL A 192 12.99 18.26 3.26
N ASP A 193 12.74 17.02 2.82
CA ASP A 193 13.60 16.32 1.87
C ASP A 193 13.39 16.72 0.41
N MET A 194 12.40 17.57 0.13
CA MET A 194 12.06 18.09 -1.20
C MET A 194 11.66 17.00 -2.21
N VAL A 195 11.33 15.81 -1.71
CA VAL A 195 11.07 14.59 -2.48
C VAL A 195 9.67 14.07 -2.22
N HIS A 196 9.30 13.95 -0.94
CA HIS A 196 7.99 13.43 -0.56
C HIS A 196 6.99 14.57 -0.48
N PRO A 197 5.73 14.38 -0.94
CA PRO A 197 4.68 15.35 -0.67
C PRO A 197 4.44 15.45 0.84
N ASN A 198 4.24 16.67 1.34
CA ASN A 198 3.90 16.88 2.73
C ASN A 198 2.39 16.65 3.00
N TYR A 199 1.99 16.83 4.25
CA TYR A 199 0.60 16.64 4.68
C TYR A 199 -0.42 17.44 3.86
N MET A 200 -0.13 18.69 3.49
CA MET A 200 -1.07 19.49 2.68
C MET A 200 -1.28 18.88 1.30
N ALA A 201 -0.20 18.38 0.68
CA ALA A 201 -0.28 17.76 -0.63
C ALA A 201 -0.98 16.39 -0.58
N THR A 202 -0.66 15.55 0.40
CA THR A 202 -1.34 14.25 0.55
C THR A 202 -2.83 14.42 0.83
N ARG A 203 -3.21 15.42 1.64
CA ARG A 203 -4.61 15.77 1.88
C ARG A 203 -5.33 16.22 0.62
N TYR A 204 -4.71 17.07 -0.19
CA TYR A 204 -5.29 17.53 -1.45
C TYR A 204 -5.51 16.36 -2.42
N VAL A 205 -4.52 15.47 -2.57
CA VAL A 205 -4.66 14.26 -3.42
C VAL A 205 -5.76 13.34 -2.88
N TRP A 206 -5.85 13.16 -1.57
CA TRP A 206 -6.92 12.38 -0.94
C TRP A 206 -8.31 12.97 -1.20
N GLU A 207 -8.47 14.28 -1.17
CA GLU A 207 -9.74 14.92 -1.53
C GLU A 207 -10.12 14.65 -3.00
N LYS A 208 -9.14 14.70 -3.90
CA LYS A 208 -9.36 14.41 -5.33
C LYS A 208 -9.67 12.94 -5.60
N ILE A 209 -9.02 11.99 -4.90
CA ILE A 209 -9.34 10.56 -5.05
C ILE A 209 -10.74 10.26 -4.53
N CYS A 210 -11.13 10.85 -3.38
CA CYS A 210 -12.49 10.70 -2.85
C CYS A 210 -13.53 11.24 -3.84
N GLY A 211 -13.30 12.43 -4.39
CA GLY A 211 -14.23 13.04 -5.34
C GLY A 211 -14.34 12.32 -6.70
N SER A 212 -13.37 11.47 -7.06
CA SER A 212 -13.33 10.79 -8.36
C SER A 212 -13.67 9.30 -8.27
N CYS A 213 -13.31 8.65 -7.17
CA CYS A 213 -13.34 7.19 -7.04
C CYS A 213 -14.31 6.70 -5.95
N VAL A 214 -14.92 7.60 -5.17
CA VAL A 214 -15.83 7.23 -4.08
C VAL A 214 -17.21 7.80 -4.34
N HIS A 215 -18.24 6.97 -4.14
CA HIS A 215 -19.62 7.40 -4.32
C HIS A 215 -19.97 8.50 -3.30
N PRO A 216 -20.68 9.58 -3.70
CA PRO A 216 -21.03 10.69 -2.80
C PRO A 216 -21.74 10.26 -1.52
N ASP A 217 -22.58 9.23 -1.60
CA ASP A 217 -23.31 8.68 -0.43
C ASP A 217 -22.39 8.13 0.66
N CYS A 218 -21.13 7.81 0.33
CA CYS A 218 -20.15 7.36 1.31
C CYS A 218 -19.57 8.52 2.14
N SER A 219 -19.82 9.80 1.78
CA SER A 219 -19.17 10.95 2.41
C SER A 219 -19.41 11.03 3.93
N VAL A 220 -20.67 10.85 4.36
CA VAL A 220 -21.03 10.88 5.79
C VAL A 220 -20.32 9.77 6.55
N MET A 221 -20.30 8.57 5.98
CA MET A 221 -19.65 7.40 6.56
C MET A 221 -18.12 7.60 6.67
N MET A 222 -17.48 8.13 5.62
CA MET A 222 -16.05 8.43 5.64
C MET A 222 -15.69 9.45 6.73
N GLN A 223 -16.53 10.48 6.93
CA GLN A 223 -16.32 11.46 7.99
C GLN A 223 -16.41 10.83 9.39
N GLN A 224 -17.38 9.93 9.61
CA GLN A 224 -17.51 9.20 10.87
C GLN A 224 -16.30 8.28 11.13
N MET A 225 -15.80 7.59 10.09
CA MET A 225 -14.59 6.77 10.20
C MET A 225 -13.36 7.63 10.49
N GLU A 226 -13.21 8.79 9.84
CA GLU A 226 -12.12 9.72 10.09
C GLU A 226 -12.15 10.29 11.52
N ASP A 227 -13.34 10.59 12.05
CA ASP A 227 -13.54 11.03 13.43
C ASP A 227 -13.07 9.97 14.43
N VAL A 228 -13.52 8.73 14.27
CA VAL A 228 -13.09 7.59 15.10
C VAL A 228 -11.58 7.35 15.00
N TYR A 229 -11.02 7.38 13.79
CA TYR A 229 -9.58 7.19 13.57
C TYR A 229 -8.75 8.26 14.30
N LYS A 230 -9.15 9.54 14.23
CA LYS A 230 -8.48 10.64 14.94
C LYS A 230 -8.58 10.47 16.45
N ALA A 231 -9.75 10.06 16.94
CA ALA A 231 -9.98 9.81 18.36
C ALA A 231 -9.15 8.65 18.89
N PHE A 232 -9.00 7.57 18.12
CA PHE A 232 -8.21 6.40 18.49
C PHE A 232 -6.73 6.73 18.66
N HIS A 233 -6.21 7.65 17.83
CA HIS A 233 -4.84 8.13 17.91
C HIS A 233 -4.65 9.32 18.87
N HIS A 234 -5.72 9.78 19.53
CA HIS A 234 -5.63 10.88 20.49
C HIS A 234 -4.94 10.44 21.79
N LYS A 235 -3.94 11.21 22.23
CA LYS A 235 -3.28 11.00 23.53
C LYS A 235 -3.93 11.88 24.60
N PRO A 236 -4.60 11.31 25.61
CA PRO A 236 -5.22 12.09 26.67
C PRO A 236 -4.17 12.75 27.57
N LYS A 237 -4.51 13.91 28.13
CA LYS A 237 -3.66 14.58 29.14
C LYS A 237 -3.67 13.83 30.49
N ASP A 238 -4.84 13.35 30.93
CA ASP A 238 -4.99 12.45 32.08
C ASP A 238 -6.09 11.44 31.79
N ALA A 239 -5.69 10.16 31.72
CA ALA A 239 -6.59 9.05 31.43
C ALA A 239 -7.65 8.80 32.52
N ARG A 240 -7.43 9.31 33.74
CA ARG A 240 -8.36 9.13 34.87
C ARG A 240 -9.43 10.22 34.92
N SER A 241 -9.28 11.29 34.14
CA SER A 241 -10.23 12.40 34.17
C SER A 241 -11.62 11.95 33.72
N LYS A 242 -12.68 12.49 34.35
CA LYS A 242 -14.06 12.24 33.95
C LYS A 242 -14.30 12.55 32.47
N ALA A 243 -13.71 13.64 31.98
CA ALA A 243 -13.78 14.03 30.58
C ALA A 243 -13.23 12.95 29.64
N HIS A 244 -12.11 12.30 29.98
CA HIS A 244 -11.57 11.21 29.18
C HIS A 244 -12.44 9.95 29.25
N GLN A 245 -13.00 9.63 30.42
CA GLN A 245 -13.92 8.49 30.55
C GLN A 245 -15.20 8.69 29.72
N PHE A 246 -15.77 9.91 29.71
CA PHE A 246 -16.87 10.27 28.82
C PHE A 246 -16.49 10.16 27.34
N PHE A 247 -15.31 10.64 26.96
CA PHE A 247 -14.78 10.50 25.61
C PHE A 247 -14.69 9.03 25.18
N LEU A 248 -14.11 8.15 26.01
CA LEU A 248 -14.01 6.72 25.70
C LEU A 248 -15.40 6.10 25.45
N LYS A 249 -16.38 6.41 26.31
CA LYS A 249 -17.76 5.92 26.16
C LYS A 249 -18.45 6.44 24.89
N GLU A 250 -18.25 7.72 24.56
CA GLU A 250 -18.79 8.31 23.33
C GLU A 250 -18.26 7.57 22.09
N TYR A 251 -16.95 7.36 22.01
CA TYR A 251 -16.34 6.70 20.86
C TYR A 251 -16.57 5.19 20.83
N ALA A 252 -16.73 4.53 21.97
CA ALA A 252 -17.20 3.14 22.01
C ALA A 252 -18.57 2.99 21.34
N ASN A 253 -19.50 3.91 21.61
CA ASN A 253 -20.81 3.93 20.95
C ASN A 253 -20.71 4.21 19.45
N LYS A 254 -19.85 5.16 19.02
CA LYS A 254 -19.64 5.43 17.59
C LYS A 254 -19.08 4.21 16.84
N VAL A 255 -18.08 3.53 17.43
CA VAL A 255 -17.50 2.30 16.87
C VAL A 255 -18.56 1.21 16.75
N LYS A 256 -19.40 1.03 17.79
CA LYS A 256 -20.51 0.08 17.74
C LYS A 256 -21.47 0.36 16.59
N LEU A 257 -21.91 1.61 16.42
CA LEU A 257 -22.80 2.01 15.33
C LEU A 257 -22.17 1.80 13.94
N LEU A 258 -20.88 2.11 13.79
CA LEU A 258 -20.14 1.86 12.54
C LEU A 258 -20.03 0.37 12.22
N LYS A 259 -19.80 -0.47 13.23
CA LYS A 259 -19.73 -1.93 13.08
C LYS A 259 -21.08 -2.53 12.71
N GLU A 260 -22.17 -2.04 13.29
CA GLU A 260 -23.54 -2.43 12.91
C GLU A 260 -23.85 -2.05 11.46
N ALA A 261 -23.42 -0.85 11.03
CA ALA A 261 -23.58 -0.40 9.64
C ALA A 261 -22.63 -1.12 8.66
N MET A 262 -21.46 -1.57 9.11
CA MET A 262 -20.43 -2.21 8.28
C MET A 262 -19.85 -3.47 8.95
N PRO A 263 -20.60 -4.59 8.99
CA PRO A 263 -20.15 -5.81 9.66
C PRO A 263 -18.90 -6.46 9.04
N HIS A 264 -18.54 -6.05 7.82
CA HIS A 264 -17.39 -6.56 7.08
C HIS A 264 -16.08 -5.83 7.41
N LEU A 265 -16.14 -4.69 8.10
CA LEU A 265 -14.96 -3.98 8.57
C LEU A 265 -14.53 -4.47 9.95
N ASP A 266 -13.22 -4.50 10.15
CA ASP A 266 -12.61 -4.93 11.39
C ASP A 266 -12.30 -3.73 12.28
N PHE A 267 -13.01 -3.61 13.40
CA PHE A 267 -12.84 -2.55 14.39
C PHE A 267 -12.29 -3.09 15.73
N ARG A 268 -11.67 -4.28 15.75
CA ARG A 268 -11.27 -4.95 17.00
C ARG A 268 -10.33 -4.12 17.86
N GLU A 269 -9.41 -3.38 17.24
CA GLU A 269 -8.44 -2.55 17.97
C GLU A 269 -9.13 -1.34 18.60
N GLU A 270 -10.00 -0.66 17.85
CA GLU A 270 -10.80 0.48 18.32
C GLU A 270 -11.76 0.05 19.44
N GLU A 271 -12.47 -1.07 19.26
CA GLU A 271 -13.32 -1.66 20.30
C GLU A 271 -12.52 -1.92 21.59
N THR A 272 -11.33 -2.52 21.47
CA THR A 272 -10.46 -2.80 22.62
C THR A 272 -9.95 -1.51 23.28
N HIS A 273 -9.67 -0.47 22.49
CA HIS A 273 -9.19 0.81 23.02
C HIS A 273 -10.28 1.56 23.76
N PHE A 274 -11.47 1.72 23.17
CA PHE A 274 -12.53 2.55 23.73
C PHE A 274 -13.34 1.84 24.83
N SER A 275 -13.39 0.51 24.86
CA SER A 275 -14.02 -0.27 25.94
C SER A 275 -13.35 -0.12 27.31
N LYS A 276 -12.13 0.42 27.38
CA LYS A 276 -11.45 0.75 28.64
C LYS A 276 -12.25 1.74 29.51
N GLY A 277 -13.09 2.57 28.90
CA GLY A 277 -13.98 3.49 29.61
C GLY A 277 -15.22 2.85 30.22
N GLU A 278 -15.64 1.67 29.71
CA GLU A 278 -16.82 0.96 30.23
C GLU A 278 -16.49 0.24 31.55
N ASN A 279 -15.28 -0.30 31.68
CA ASN A 279 -14.84 -1.04 32.88
C ASN A 279 -14.61 -0.15 34.11
N ALA A 280 -14.38 1.15 33.93
CA ALA A 280 -14.18 2.08 35.04
C ALA A 280 -15.50 2.56 35.69
N ALA A 281 -16.64 2.38 35.02
CA ALA A 281 -17.95 2.81 35.50
C ALA A 281 -18.72 1.73 36.28
N ASN A 282 -18.28 0.47 36.18
CA ASN A 282 -18.88 -0.67 36.91
C ASN A 282 -18.15 -0.99 38.22
N SER A 283 -17.18 -0.16 38.61
CA SER A 283 -16.40 -0.30 39.85
C SER A 283 -16.77 0.72 40.94
N ASP A 284 -17.84 1.51 40.74
CA ASP A 284 -18.42 2.44 41.71
C ASP A 284 -19.82 1.98 42.16
#